data_AF-A0A382WRJ8-F1
#
_entry.id   AF-A0A382WRJ8-F1
#
_cell.length_a   1.000
_cell.length_b   1.000
_cell.length_c   1.000
_cell.angle_alpha   90.00
_cell.angle_beta   90.00
_cell.angle_gamma   90.00
#
_symmetry.space_group_name_H-M   'P 1'
#
loop_
_entity.id
_entity.type
_entity.pdbx_description
1 polymer ?
#
loop_
_entity_poly.entity_id
_entity_poly.type
_entity_poly.pdbx_seq_one_letter_code
_entity_poly.pdbx_strand_id
1 'polypeptide(L)'
;TADAVNAYEKAVGFARDYGDAYWSLANTKTYKFSDKMLKQMTEQASNDAINLDDKIHICFALGKGFEDNAQYDKAFAYYQQGNALKRSTLQFDIGKTEQALDAQQQAFSQDDFKKTQGCQAPDPIFIVGLPRAGSTLLEQILASHSNVDGTMELHDILGIASSLSHQSTPYPFNVSALSEETLAKLGEQYIQQTRAYRQGAPLFIDKMPNNFIHIGLIKKILPNAKIIDARRNPMDCCFSGYKQLFGEGQEFSYSLSDIGRYYNAYEKLMSHWHT
;
A
#
# COMPACT_ATOMS: atom_id res chain seq x y z
N THR A 1 -11.02 -1.30 22.44
CA THR A 1 -11.76 -0.43 21.50
C THR A 1 -12.54 0.66 22.20
N ALA A 2 -13.36 0.37 23.22
CA ALA A 2 -14.13 1.39 23.94
C ALA A 2 -13.25 2.46 24.62
N ASP A 3 -12.14 2.07 25.26
CA ASP A 3 -11.22 3.02 25.91
C ASP A 3 -10.56 3.98 24.91
N ALA A 4 -10.21 3.48 23.72
CA ALA A 4 -9.66 4.30 22.65
C ALA A 4 -10.68 5.34 22.15
N VAL A 5 -11.92 4.93 21.91
CA VAL A 5 -13.02 5.84 21.53
C VAL A 5 -13.20 6.93 22.58
N ASN A 6 -13.28 6.56 23.86
CA ASN A 6 -13.43 7.51 24.96
C ASN A 6 -12.24 8.50 25.02
N ALA A 7 -11.01 8.01 24.81
CA ALA A 7 -9.82 8.87 24.78
C ALA A 7 -9.88 9.89 23.63
N TYR A 8 -10.25 9.48 22.42
CA TYR A 8 -10.37 10.40 21.28
C TYR A 8 -11.53 11.39 21.46
N GLU A 9 -12.68 10.97 21.99
CA GLU A 9 -13.80 11.86 22.29
C GLU A 9 -13.43 12.92 23.33
N LYS A 10 -12.68 12.54 24.37
CA LYS A 10 -12.12 13.50 25.33
C LYS A 10 -11.16 14.47 24.67
N ALA A 11 -10.28 13.99 23.80
CA ALA A 11 -9.32 14.84 23.08
C ALA A 11 -10.04 15.91 22.24
N VAL A 12 -11.08 15.52 21.49
CA VAL A 12 -11.96 16.45 20.75
C VAL A 12 -12.69 17.43 21.68
N GLY A 13 -13.02 17.01 22.89
CA GLY A 13 -13.61 17.87 23.93
C GLY A 13 -12.67 18.97 24.43
N PHE A 14 -11.36 18.68 24.50
CA PHE A 14 -10.33 19.64 24.92
C PHE A 14 -9.86 20.55 23.78
N ALA A 15 -9.61 19.97 22.60
CA ALA A 15 -9.13 20.69 21.41
C ALA A 15 -10.06 20.38 20.24
N ARG A 16 -10.92 21.35 19.91
CA ARG A 16 -12.01 21.16 18.94
C ARG A 16 -11.51 20.98 17.50
N ASP A 17 -10.32 21.49 17.24
CA ASP A 17 -9.56 21.47 15.99
C ASP A 17 -8.60 20.28 15.87
N TYR A 18 -8.53 19.40 16.88
CA TYR A 18 -7.63 18.26 16.84
C TYR A 18 -8.11 17.18 15.86
N GLY A 19 -7.64 17.29 14.62
CA GLY A 19 -8.08 16.51 13.48
C GLY A 19 -7.74 15.04 13.60
N ASP A 20 -6.53 14.71 14.07
CA ASP A 20 -6.10 13.32 14.26
C ASP A 20 -7.07 12.51 15.14
N ALA A 21 -7.65 13.13 16.17
CA ALA A 21 -8.65 12.48 17.01
C ALA A 21 -9.94 12.15 16.23
N TYR A 22 -10.44 13.07 15.40
CA TYR A 22 -11.59 12.77 14.53
C TYR A 22 -11.26 11.71 13.49
N TRP A 23 -10.10 11.78 12.86
CA TRP A 23 -9.68 10.80 11.86
C TRP A 23 -9.50 9.41 12.48
N SER A 24 -8.94 9.33 13.68
CA SER A 24 -8.84 8.08 14.46
C SER A 24 -10.21 7.50 14.81
N LEU A 25 -11.16 8.35 15.21
CA LEU A 25 -12.56 7.93 15.42
C LEU A 25 -13.19 7.41 14.12
N ALA A 26 -12.98 8.08 12.98
CA ALA A 26 -13.50 7.66 11.68
C ALA A 26 -12.96 6.29 11.22
N ASN A 27 -11.73 5.94 11.60
CA ASN A 27 -11.11 4.64 11.31
C ASN A 27 -11.52 3.52 12.29
N THR A 28 -12.27 3.85 13.35
CA THR A 28 -12.83 2.84 14.24
C THR A 28 -14.06 2.22 13.60
N LYS A 29 -13.98 0.95 13.18
CA LYS A 29 -14.97 0.25 12.32
C LYS A 29 -16.45 0.46 12.68
N THR A 30 -16.79 0.58 13.95
CA THR A 30 -18.18 0.66 14.45
C THR A 30 -18.58 2.05 14.90
N TYR A 31 -17.69 3.04 14.81
CA TYR A 31 -17.97 4.38 15.30
C TYR A 31 -18.82 5.16 14.29
N LYS A 32 -19.82 5.87 14.80
CA LYS A 32 -20.66 6.81 14.02
C LYS A 32 -20.64 8.17 14.69
N PHE A 33 -20.32 9.19 13.91
CA PHE A 33 -20.35 10.57 14.41
C PHE A 33 -21.79 11.01 14.68
N SER A 34 -21.96 11.75 15.77
CA SER A 34 -23.22 12.48 16.02
C SER A 34 -23.32 13.71 15.10
N ASP A 35 -24.54 14.17 14.83
CA ASP A 35 -24.77 15.41 14.08
C ASP A 35 -24.06 16.62 14.70
N LYS A 36 -23.94 16.64 16.04
CA LYS A 36 -23.19 17.67 16.77
C LYS A 36 -21.72 17.66 16.39
N MET A 37 -21.09 16.48 16.32
CA MET A 37 -19.68 16.35 15.94
C MET A 37 -19.47 16.66 14.46
N LEU A 38 -20.38 16.23 13.58
CA LEU A 38 -20.34 16.61 12.16
C LEU A 38 -20.40 18.13 11.98
N LYS A 39 -21.32 18.80 12.69
CA LYS A 39 -21.42 20.26 12.66
C LYS A 39 -20.13 20.93 13.17
N GLN A 40 -19.58 20.45 14.29
CA GLN A 40 -18.34 20.96 14.86
C GLN A 40 -17.17 20.81 13.87
N MET A 41 -17.01 19.63 13.27
CA MET A 41 -15.98 19.38 12.25
C MET A 41 -16.18 20.27 11.01
N THR A 42 -17.41 20.47 10.54
CA THR A 42 -17.70 21.39 9.42
C THR A 42 -17.30 22.82 9.75
N GLU A 43 -17.60 23.32 10.95
CA GLU A 43 -17.18 24.65 11.40
C GLU A 43 -15.64 24.77 11.44
N GLN A 44 -14.95 23.73 11.92
CA GLN A 44 -13.49 23.68 11.93
C GLN A 44 -12.90 23.62 10.52
N ALA A 45 -13.43 22.80 9.62
CA ALA A 45 -12.93 22.69 8.24
C ALA A 45 -13.01 24.02 7.46
N SER A 46 -13.90 24.93 7.85
CA SER A 46 -14.02 26.28 7.28
C SER A 46 -13.14 27.33 7.97
N ASN A 47 -12.47 26.99 9.07
CA ASN A 47 -11.58 27.89 9.78
C ASN A 47 -10.18 27.89 9.15
N ASP A 48 -9.66 29.06 8.81
CA ASP A 48 -8.32 29.22 8.21
C ASP A 48 -7.19 29.21 9.24
N ALA A 49 -7.51 29.33 10.54
CA ALA A 49 -6.52 29.27 11.62
C ALA A 49 -6.08 27.84 11.99
N ILE A 50 -6.77 26.81 11.49
CA ILE A 50 -6.43 25.41 11.77
C ILE A 50 -5.19 25.02 10.98
N ASN A 51 -4.30 24.27 11.62
CA ASN A 51 -3.13 23.74 10.94
C ASN A 51 -3.55 22.79 9.80
N LEU A 52 -2.70 22.70 8.78
CA LEU A 52 -3.05 22.00 7.54
C LEU A 52 -3.32 20.51 7.75
N ASP A 53 -2.53 19.83 8.59
CA ASP A 53 -2.66 18.39 8.83
C ASP A 53 -3.97 18.06 9.54
N ASP A 54 -4.36 18.82 10.56
CA ASP A 54 -5.65 18.66 11.23
C ASP A 54 -6.81 18.96 10.28
N LYS A 55 -6.68 19.96 9.41
CA LYS A 55 -7.69 20.24 8.37
C LYS A 55 -7.85 19.07 7.40
N ILE A 56 -6.74 18.44 6.97
CA ILE A 56 -6.76 17.22 6.16
C ILE A 56 -7.49 16.10 6.91
N HIS A 57 -7.11 15.82 8.16
CA HIS A 57 -7.74 14.79 8.98
C HIS A 57 -9.26 15.01 9.13
N ILE A 58 -9.67 16.24 9.43
CA ILE A 58 -11.09 16.62 9.56
C ILE A 58 -11.84 16.40 8.24
N CYS A 59 -11.27 16.77 7.09
CA CYS A 59 -11.91 16.52 5.79
C CYS A 59 -12.16 15.02 5.54
N PHE A 60 -11.18 14.15 5.84
CA PHE A 60 -11.38 12.70 5.68
C PHE A 60 -12.39 12.15 6.70
N ALA A 61 -12.40 12.66 7.94
CA ALA A 61 -13.38 12.27 8.96
C ALA A 61 -14.82 12.70 8.59
N LEU A 62 -14.99 13.92 8.07
CA LEU A 62 -16.26 14.41 7.52
C LEU A 62 -16.72 13.59 6.32
N GLY A 63 -15.81 13.27 5.40
CA GLY A 63 -16.08 12.39 4.26
C GLY A 63 -16.69 11.06 4.73
N LYS A 64 -16.05 10.42 5.71
CA LYS A 64 -16.55 9.16 6.31
C LYS A 64 -17.89 9.35 7.02
N GLY A 65 -18.02 10.39 7.83
CA GLY A 65 -19.23 10.65 8.61
C GLY A 65 -20.46 10.92 7.74
N PHE A 66 -20.32 11.71 6.66
CA PHE A 66 -21.41 11.93 5.72
C PHE A 66 -21.74 10.68 4.90
N GLU A 67 -20.74 9.88 4.54
CA GLU A 67 -20.97 8.60 3.85
C GLU A 67 -21.76 7.62 4.71
N ASP A 68 -21.43 7.49 6.00
CA ASP A 68 -22.16 6.63 6.95
C ASP A 68 -23.63 7.03 7.15
N ASN A 69 -23.93 8.30 6.86
CA ASN A 69 -25.27 8.88 6.86
C ASN A 69 -25.91 8.92 5.45
N ALA A 70 -25.31 8.23 4.47
CA ALA A 70 -25.75 8.15 3.07
C ALA A 70 -25.84 9.52 2.35
N GLN A 71 -25.10 10.53 2.82
CA GLN A 71 -24.99 11.85 2.18
C GLN A 71 -23.78 11.89 1.24
N TYR A 72 -23.85 11.10 0.16
CA TYR A 72 -22.69 10.81 -0.70
C TYR A 72 -22.08 12.04 -1.38
N ASP A 73 -22.90 13.00 -1.83
CA ASP A 73 -22.39 14.22 -2.48
C ASP A 73 -21.53 15.05 -1.51
N LYS A 74 -21.96 15.18 -0.25
CA LYS A 74 -21.18 15.87 0.79
C LYS A 74 -19.93 15.08 1.15
N ALA A 75 -20.07 13.76 1.29
CA ALA A 75 -18.94 12.88 1.58
C ALA A 75 -17.83 13.05 0.53
N PHE A 76 -18.21 13.00 -0.74
CA PHE A 76 -17.30 13.16 -1.86
C PHE A 76 -16.66 14.55 -1.88
N ALA A 77 -17.43 15.63 -1.64
CA ALA A 77 -16.89 16.98 -1.58
C ALA A 77 -15.79 17.12 -0.50
N TYR A 78 -16.00 16.54 0.69
CA TYR A 78 -14.99 16.56 1.75
C TYR A 78 -13.79 15.65 1.46
N TYR A 79 -14.00 14.48 0.86
CA TYR A 79 -12.87 13.69 0.35
C TYR A 79 -12.07 14.47 -0.69
N GLN A 80 -12.72 15.13 -1.64
CA GLN A 80 -12.05 15.94 -2.65
C GLN A 80 -11.23 17.07 -2.03
N GLN A 81 -11.80 17.77 -1.05
CA GLN A 81 -11.08 18.83 -0.32
C GLN A 81 -9.87 18.28 0.42
N GLY A 82 -10.02 17.19 1.18
CA GLY A 82 -8.93 16.55 1.93
C GLY A 82 -7.82 16.04 1.01
N ASN A 83 -8.18 15.41 -0.10
CA ASN A 83 -7.26 14.97 -1.13
C ASN A 83 -6.49 16.14 -1.75
N ALA A 84 -7.17 17.25 -2.09
CA ALA A 84 -6.52 18.44 -2.65
C ALA A 84 -5.52 19.08 -1.66
N LEU A 85 -5.91 19.19 -0.38
CA LEU A 85 -5.02 19.67 0.68
C LEU A 85 -3.81 18.76 0.85
N LYS A 86 -4.01 17.45 1.00
CA LYS A 86 -2.90 16.48 1.14
C LYS A 86 -1.99 16.49 -0.08
N ARG A 87 -2.55 16.57 -1.29
CA ARG A 87 -1.76 16.68 -2.52
C ARG A 87 -0.86 17.92 -2.55
N SER A 88 -1.31 19.05 -1.99
CA SER A 88 -0.50 20.27 -1.93
C SER A 88 0.76 20.13 -1.05
N THR A 89 0.81 19.13 -0.16
CA THR A 89 1.98 18.83 0.68
C THR A 89 2.95 17.84 0.03
N LEU A 90 2.64 17.32 -1.15
CA LEU A 90 3.38 16.22 -1.78
C LEU A 90 4.07 16.69 -3.06
N GLN A 91 5.27 16.18 -3.30
CA GLN A 91 5.99 16.32 -4.58
C GLN A 91 5.85 15.05 -5.42
N PHE A 92 4.60 14.61 -5.63
CA PHE A 92 4.31 13.38 -6.38
C PHE A 92 4.16 13.65 -7.88
N ASP A 93 4.86 12.84 -8.68
CA ASP A 93 4.79 12.86 -10.14
C ASP A 93 4.49 11.45 -10.65
N ILE A 94 3.24 11.24 -11.08
CA ILE A 94 2.77 9.97 -11.62
C ILE A 94 3.57 9.52 -12.86
N GLY A 95 4.11 10.47 -13.64
CA GLY A 95 4.92 10.15 -14.83
C GLY A 95 6.21 9.42 -14.46
N LYS A 96 6.83 9.76 -13.32
CA LYS A 96 8.01 9.04 -12.81
C LYS A 96 7.67 7.61 -12.40
N THR A 97 6.50 7.41 -11.79
CA THR A 97 6.02 6.08 -11.44
C THR A 97 5.77 5.24 -12.69
N GLU A 98 5.07 5.77 -13.69
CA GLU A 98 4.84 5.08 -14.97
C GLU A 98 6.16 4.68 -15.63
N GLN A 99 7.15 5.59 -15.69
CA GLN A 99 8.49 5.30 -16.19
C GLN A 99 9.19 4.18 -15.42
N ALA A 100 9.07 4.16 -14.08
CA ALA A 100 9.66 3.12 -13.25
C ALA A 100 9.02 1.75 -13.51
N LEU A 101 7.69 1.68 -13.70
CA LEU A 101 7.00 0.42 -14.02
C LEU A 101 7.26 -0.04 -15.46
N ASP A 102 7.45 0.88 -16.40
CA ASP A 102 7.88 0.55 -17.76
C ASP A 102 9.33 0.05 -17.79
N ALA A 103 10.22 0.61 -16.96
CA ALA A 103 11.59 0.11 -16.82
C ALA A 103 11.65 -1.34 -16.30
N GLN A 104 10.73 -1.74 -15.40
CA GLN A 104 10.61 -3.14 -14.97
C GLN A 104 10.28 -4.05 -16.15
N GLN A 105 9.33 -3.70 -17.01
CA GLN A 105 8.98 -4.50 -18.19
C GLN A 105 10.15 -4.60 -19.19
N GLN A 106 10.96 -3.54 -19.31
CA GLN A 106 12.07 -3.51 -20.25
C GLN A 106 13.30 -4.27 -19.76
N ALA A 107 13.52 -4.31 -18.44
CA ALA A 107 14.70 -4.94 -17.85
C ALA A 107 14.64 -6.47 -17.82
N PHE A 108 13.46 -7.06 -17.97
CA PHE A 108 13.26 -8.50 -17.87
C PHE A 108 12.53 -9.05 -19.09
N SER A 109 13.05 -10.15 -19.62
CA SER A 109 12.48 -10.94 -20.70
C SER A 109 12.20 -12.36 -20.23
N GLN A 110 11.41 -13.13 -20.99
CA GLN A 110 11.17 -14.54 -20.66
C GLN A 110 12.46 -15.37 -20.57
N ASP A 111 13.49 -15.00 -21.34
CA ASP A 111 14.78 -15.69 -21.36
C ASP A 111 15.53 -15.56 -20.03
N ASP A 112 15.33 -14.47 -19.29
CA ASP A 112 15.98 -14.22 -18.00
C ASP A 112 15.57 -15.22 -16.91
N PHE A 113 14.44 -15.91 -17.11
CA PHE A 113 13.85 -16.86 -16.18
C PHE A 113 13.97 -18.32 -16.62
N LYS A 114 14.56 -18.61 -17.79
CA LYS A 114 14.77 -19.98 -18.28
C LYS A 114 15.75 -20.78 -17.42
N LYS A 115 16.71 -20.10 -16.80
CA LYS A 115 17.67 -20.72 -15.87
C LYS A 115 17.26 -20.39 -14.44
N THR A 116 17.09 -21.44 -13.64
CA THR A 116 16.86 -21.30 -12.19
C THR A 116 18.15 -20.85 -11.53
N GLN A 117 18.23 -19.57 -11.19
CA GLN A 117 19.32 -18.94 -10.44
C GLN A 117 18.76 -18.44 -9.10
N GLY A 118 19.61 -18.12 -8.13
CA GLY A 118 19.18 -17.63 -6.82
C GLY A 118 18.93 -18.73 -5.78
N CYS A 119 18.31 -18.35 -4.67
CA CYS A 119 18.03 -19.24 -3.54
C CYS A 119 16.84 -20.16 -3.85
N GLN A 120 17.05 -21.48 -3.77
CA GLN A 120 16.07 -22.48 -4.17
C GLN A 120 14.95 -22.73 -3.15
N ALA A 121 14.81 -21.87 -2.13
CA ALA A 121 13.80 -22.02 -1.09
C ALA A 121 12.36 -22.07 -1.68
N PRO A 122 11.58 -23.14 -1.43
CA PRO A 122 10.24 -23.29 -1.98
C PRO A 122 9.13 -22.59 -1.15
N ASP A 123 9.51 -22.13 0.05
CA ASP A 123 8.63 -21.68 1.13
C ASP A 123 7.87 -20.35 0.87
N PRO A 124 8.47 -19.32 0.21
CA PRO A 124 7.84 -18.00 0.13
C PRO A 124 6.59 -17.94 -0.76
N ILE A 125 5.54 -17.31 -0.23
CA ILE A 125 4.35 -16.86 -0.98
C ILE A 125 4.29 -15.34 -0.86
N PHE A 126 4.38 -14.64 -1.98
CA PHE A 126 4.14 -13.20 -2.02
C PHE A 126 2.69 -12.92 -2.39
N ILE A 127 2.00 -12.14 -1.56
CA ILE A 127 0.70 -11.57 -1.93
C ILE A 127 0.94 -10.11 -2.30
N VAL A 128 0.79 -9.82 -3.59
CA VAL A 128 1.03 -8.52 -4.21
C VAL A 128 -0.27 -7.93 -4.74
N GLY A 129 -0.23 -6.69 -5.20
CA GLY A 129 -1.36 -6.03 -5.84
C GLY A 129 -1.45 -4.56 -5.45
N LEU A 130 -2.59 -3.94 -5.68
CA LEU A 130 -2.84 -2.58 -5.20
C LEU A 130 -3.30 -2.59 -3.74
N PRO A 131 -2.98 -1.53 -2.96
CA PRO A 131 -3.64 -1.31 -1.68
C PRO A 131 -5.15 -1.33 -1.88
N ARG A 132 -5.88 -1.85 -0.87
CA ARG A 132 -7.35 -1.96 -0.88
C ARG A 132 -7.94 -2.97 -1.86
N ALA A 133 -7.11 -3.78 -2.53
CA ALA A 133 -7.55 -4.89 -3.38
C ALA A 133 -7.95 -6.16 -2.61
N GLY A 134 -7.77 -6.20 -1.28
CA GLY A 134 -8.18 -7.34 -0.45
C GLY A 134 -7.06 -8.34 -0.12
N SER A 135 -5.79 -7.96 -0.30
CA SER A 135 -4.62 -8.79 0.04
C SER A 135 -4.60 -9.27 1.49
N THR A 136 -5.03 -8.44 2.46
CA THR A 136 -5.15 -8.85 3.87
C THR A 136 -6.18 -9.98 4.07
N LEU A 137 -7.29 -9.98 3.32
CA LEU A 137 -8.28 -11.05 3.43
C LEU A 137 -7.70 -12.36 2.85
N LEU A 138 -7.00 -12.28 1.72
CA LEU A 138 -6.31 -13.44 1.13
C LEU A 138 -5.26 -14.02 2.08
N GLU A 139 -4.46 -13.15 2.71
CA GLU A 139 -3.50 -13.54 3.74
C GLU A 139 -4.20 -14.26 4.89
N GLN A 140 -5.28 -13.70 5.44
CA GLN A 140 -6.05 -14.33 6.52
C GLN A 140 -6.61 -15.70 6.15
N ILE A 141 -7.11 -15.86 4.91
CA ILE A 141 -7.61 -17.15 4.42
C ILE A 141 -6.47 -18.17 4.35
N LEU A 142 -5.33 -17.81 3.76
CA LEU A 142 -4.21 -18.74 3.59
C LEU A 142 -3.53 -19.07 4.92
N ALA A 143 -3.32 -18.09 5.79
CA ALA A 143 -2.74 -18.24 7.12
C ALA A 143 -3.63 -19.03 8.10
N SER A 144 -4.90 -19.28 7.76
CA SER A 144 -5.75 -20.19 8.52
C SER A 144 -5.40 -21.67 8.32
N HIS A 145 -4.60 -22.00 7.29
CA HIS A 145 -4.13 -23.35 7.04
C HIS A 145 -2.90 -23.68 7.88
N SER A 146 -2.87 -24.86 8.50
CA SER A 146 -1.75 -25.35 9.33
C SER A 146 -0.36 -25.40 8.67
N ASN A 147 -0.29 -25.18 7.35
CA ASN A 147 0.93 -25.32 6.56
C ASN A 147 1.43 -23.96 6.06
N VAL A 148 0.80 -22.86 6.47
CA VAL A 148 1.11 -21.51 5.99
C VAL A 148 1.15 -20.54 7.16
N ASP A 149 2.31 -19.93 7.37
CA ASP A 149 2.43 -18.82 8.31
C ASP A 149 2.01 -17.51 7.63
N GLY A 150 1.02 -16.82 8.21
CA GLY A 150 0.82 -15.39 7.93
C GLY A 150 1.87 -14.59 8.67
N THR A 151 2.57 -13.68 7.98
CA THR A 151 3.58 -12.82 8.62
C THR A 151 3.03 -11.41 8.84
N MET A 152 3.58 -10.41 8.14
CA MET A 152 3.18 -9.02 8.13
C MET A 152 3.55 -8.39 6.77
N GLU A 153 3.47 -7.06 6.68
CA GLU A 153 4.08 -6.30 5.58
C GLU A 153 5.61 -6.23 5.80
N LEU A 154 6.37 -7.04 5.03
CA LEU A 154 7.82 -7.12 5.13
C LEU A 154 8.49 -6.14 4.15
N HIS A 155 9.51 -5.44 4.62
CA HIS A 155 10.21 -4.40 3.83
C HIS A 155 11.50 -4.92 3.17
N ASP A 156 11.79 -6.21 3.31
CA ASP A 156 13.04 -6.84 2.89
C ASP A 156 13.30 -6.71 1.38
N ILE A 157 12.30 -6.98 0.53
CA ILE A 157 12.43 -6.83 -0.93
C ILE A 157 12.67 -5.36 -1.33
N LEU A 158 11.99 -4.41 -0.67
CA LEU A 158 12.21 -2.98 -0.89
C LEU A 158 13.65 -2.58 -0.53
N GLY A 159 14.17 -3.12 0.58
CA GLY A 159 15.56 -2.92 1.00
C GLY A 159 16.57 -3.48 -0.01
N ILE A 160 16.32 -4.68 -0.54
CA ILE A 160 17.17 -5.29 -1.59
C ILE A 160 17.11 -4.45 -2.88
N ALA A 161 15.92 -4.05 -3.33
CA ALA A 161 15.79 -3.20 -4.52
C ALA A 161 16.48 -1.84 -4.35
N SER A 162 16.39 -1.25 -3.15
CA SER A 162 17.08 0.00 -2.82
C SER A 162 18.60 -0.14 -2.84
N SER A 163 19.18 -1.25 -2.33
CA SER A 163 20.63 -1.47 -2.38
C SER A 163 21.18 -1.61 -3.81
N LEU A 164 20.34 -2.07 -4.73
CA LEU A 164 20.65 -2.14 -6.16
C LEU A 164 20.49 -0.79 -6.87
N SER A 165 19.83 0.20 -6.27
CA SER A 165 19.56 1.49 -6.93
C SER A 165 20.77 2.43 -6.93
N HIS A 166 21.79 2.18 -6.10
CA HIS A 166 23.01 3.01 -5.97
C HIS A 166 24.18 2.55 -6.87
N GLN A 167 23.88 1.88 -7.97
CA GLN A 167 24.87 1.32 -8.89
C GLN A 167 25.05 2.20 -10.13
N SER A 168 26.15 1.99 -10.87
CA SER A 168 26.42 2.72 -12.13
C SER A 168 25.35 2.47 -13.20
N THR A 169 24.87 1.24 -13.28
CA THR A 169 23.67 0.88 -14.05
C THR A 169 22.46 0.96 -13.12
N PRO A 170 21.41 1.72 -13.50
CA PRO A 170 20.25 1.91 -12.63
C PRO A 170 19.44 0.61 -12.48
N TYR A 171 18.86 0.42 -11.29
CA TYR A 171 17.81 -0.57 -11.08
C TYR A 171 16.58 -0.23 -11.93
N PRO A 172 15.89 -1.20 -12.58
CA PRO A 172 16.12 -2.66 -12.54
C PRO A 172 17.11 -3.23 -13.56
N PHE A 173 17.68 -2.41 -14.46
CA PHE A 173 18.53 -2.90 -15.56
C PHE A 173 19.83 -3.57 -15.12
N ASN A 174 20.30 -3.30 -13.90
CA ASN A 174 21.50 -3.94 -13.37
C ASN A 174 21.29 -5.38 -12.88
N VAL A 175 20.04 -5.84 -12.72
CA VAL A 175 19.74 -7.17 -12.18
C VAL A 175 20.26 -8.28 -13.11
N SER A 176 20.19 -8.08 -14.43
CA SER A 176 20.69 -9.04 -15.42
C SER A 176 22.22 -9.21 -15.40
N ALA A 177 22.95 -8.23 -14.86
CA ALA A 177 24.40 -8.25 -14.74
C ALA A 177 24.89 -8.89 -13.42
N LEU A 178 23.98 -9.22 -12.49
CA LEU A 178 24.35 -9.85 -11.23
C LEU A 178 24.83 -11.29 -11.46
N SER A 179 25.90 -11.67 -10.76
CA SER A 179 26.39 -13.05 -10.78
C SER A 179 25.40 -14.00 -10.09
N GLU A 180 25.43 -15.28 -10.46
CA GLU A 180 24.60 -16.32 -9.83
C GLU A 180 24.85 -16.39 -8.31
N GLU A 181 26.10 -16.21 -7.87
CA GLU A 181 26.47 -16.15 -6.45
C GLU A 181 25.79 -14.95 -5.74
N THR A 182 25.75 -13.79 -6.40
CA THR A 182 25.10 -12.60 -5.83
C THR A 182 23.59 -12.80 -5.71
N LEU A 183 22.96 -13.34 -6.77
CA LEU A 183 21.53 -13.66 -6.75
C LEU A 183 21.18 -14.65 -5.63
N ALA A 184 22.01 -15.69 -5.43
CA ALA A 184 21.83 -16.66 -4.36
C ALA A 184 21.94 -16.00 -2.98
N LYS A 185 22.97 -15.19 -2.75
CA LYS A 185 23.17 -14.46 -1.48
C LYS A 185 22.01 -13.53 -1.15
N LEU A 186 21.48 -12.80 -2.13
CA LEU A 186 20.32 -11.92 -1.91
C LEU A 186 19.06 -12.72 -1.54
N GLY A 187 18.83 -13.85 -2.19
CA GLY A 187 17.72 -14.76 -1.85
C GLY A 187 17.88 -15.38 -0.46
N GLU A 188 19.09 -15.85 -0.11
CA GLU A 188 19.40 -16.41 1.20
C GLU A 188 19.26 -15.36 2.31
N GLN A 189 19.70 -14.12 2.06
CA GLN A 189 19.51 -13.00 2.97
C GLN A 189 18.02 -12.78 3.25
N TYR A 190 17.18 -12.71 2.20
CA TYR A 190 15.72 -12.58 2.36
C TYR A 190 15.14 -13.72 3.20
N ILE A 191 15.52 -14.97 2.89
CA ILE A 191 15.04 -16.14 3.65
C ILE A 191 15.47 -16.05 5.12
N GLN A 192 16.70 -15.63 5.41
CA GLN A 192 17.20 -15.51 6.77
C GLN A 192 16.50 -14.40 7.56
N GLN A 193 16.37 -13.20 6.98
CA GLN A 193 15.78 -12.04 7.64
C GLN A 193 14.30 -12.28 7.97
N THR A 194 13.57 -12.96 7.10
CA THR A 194 12.15 -13.25 7.30
C THR A 194 11.88 -14.34 8.33
N ARG A 195 12.87 -15.12 8.80
CA ARG A 195 12.68 -16.20 9.80
C ARG A 195 12.07 -15.70 11.11
N ALA A 196 12.38 -14.48 11.53
CA ALA A 196 11.90 -13.92 12.79
C ALA A 196 10.37 -13.73 12.84
N TYR A 197 9.71 -13.71 11.68
CA TYR A 197 8.26 -13.54 11.56
C TYR A 197 7.49 -14.84 11.34
N ARG A 198 8.19 -15.98 11.24
CA ARG A 198 7.59 -17.30 10.96
C ARG A 198 7.32 -18.05 12.26
N GLN A 199 6.31 -18.92 12.24
CA GLN A 199 5.88 -19.75 13.36
C GLN A 199 6.20 -21.25 13.16
N GLY A 200 6.84 -21.60 12.04
CA GLY A 200 7.40 -22.93 11.78
C GLY A 200 6.64 -23.74 10.75
N ALA A 201 5.64 -23.15 10.09
CA ALA A 201 4.98 -23.79 8.96
C ALA A 201 5.93 -23.91 7.75
N PRO A 202 5.69 -24.90 6.85
CA PRO A 202 6.55 -25.11 5.68
C PRO A 202 6.47 -23.99 4.62
N LEU A 203 5.40 -23.20 4.61
CA LEU A 203 5.23 -22.04 3.75
C LEU A 203 5.01 -20.80 4.61
N PHE A 204 5.38 -19.63 4.11
CA PHE A 204 5.06 -18.36 4.76
C PHE A 204 4.66 -17.31 3.73
N ILE A 205 3.80 -16.39 4.17
CA ILE A 205 3.30 -15.30 3.34
C ILE A 205 4.08 -14.04 3.64
N ASP A 206 4.64 -13.42 2.61
CA ASP A 206 5.03 -12.01 2.60
C ASP A 206 3.93 -11.22 1.88
N LYS A 207 3.09 -10.56 2.67
CA LYS A 207 2.01 -9.73 2.13
C LYS A 207 2.48 -8.30 2.16
N MET A 208 3.04 -7.83 1.05
CA MET A 208 3.40 -6.42 0.82
C MET A 208 2.91 -6.06 -0.58
N PRO A 209 1.79 -5.31 -0.72
CA PRO A 209 1.15 -5.08 -2.01
C PRO A 209 2.14 -4.53 -3.06
N ASN A 210 2.94 -3.54 -2.66
CA ASN A 210 3.92 -2.85 -3.50
C ASN A 210 5.06 -3.77 -4.03
N ASN A 211 5.22 -4.99 -3.53
CA ASN A 211 6.17 -5.96 -4.09
C ASN A 211 5.84 -6.35 -5.54
N PHE A 212 4.63 -6.02 -6.05
CA PHE A 212 4.29 -6.19 -7.47
C PHE A 212 5.31 -5.51 -8.41
N ILE A 213 5.90 -4.39 -7.98
CA ILE A 213 6.91 -3.64 -8.75
C ILE A 213 8.17 -4.49 -8.95
N HIS A 214 8.48 -5.36 -7.99
CA HIS A 214 9.76 -6.06 -7.89
C HIS A 214 9.68 -7.54 -8.25
N ILE A 215 8.62 -7.99 -8.94
CA ILE A 215 8.44 -9.41 -9.29
C ILE A 215 9.63 -9.97 -10.07
N GLY A 216 10.18 -9.21 -11.03
CA GLY A 216 11.37 -9.63 -11.79
C GLY A 216 12.56 -9.91 -10.86
N LEU A 217 12.84 -9.01 -9.93
CA LEU A 217 13.89 -9.22 -8.90
C LEU A 217 13.57 -10.43 -8.02
N ILE A 218 12.36 -10.53 -7.48
CA ILE A 218 11.92 -11.65 -6.63
C ILE A 218 12.17 -12.98 -7.35
N LYS A 219 11.77 -13.10 -8.62
CA LYS A 219 11.96 -14.31 -9.40
C LYS A 219 13.42 -14.62 -9.74
N LYS A 220 14.30 -13.62 -9.81
CA LYS A 220 15.74 -13.83 -9.98
C LYS A 220 16.44 -14.30 -8.71
N ILE A 221 16.00 -13.84 -7.53
CA ILE A 221 16.64 -14.22 -6.25
C ILE A 221 15.95 -15.41 -5.57
N LEU A 222 14.68 -15.67 -5.87
CA LEU A 222 13.82 -16.71 -5.29
C LEU A 222 12.96 -17.36 -6.40
N PRO A 223 13.55 -18.18 -7.28
CA PRO A 223 12.86 -18.72 -8.46
C PRO A 223 11.62 -19.55 -8.11
N ASN A 224 11.62 -20.21 -6.95
CA ASN A 224 10.53 -21.07 -6.50
C ASN A 224 9.44 -20.33 -5.70
N ALA A 225 9.58 -19.01 -5.49
CA ALA A 225 8.58 -18.22 -4.79
C ALA A 225 7.26 -18.18 -5.57
N LYS A 226 6.14 -18.29 -4.86
CA LYS A 226 4.80 -18.17 -5.44
C LYS A 226 4.35 -16.72 -5.37
N ILE A 227 3.75 -16.20 -6.44
CA ILE A 227 3.22 -14.84 -6.49
C ILE A 227 1.71 -14.93 -6.66
N ILE A 228 0.96 -14.30 -5.75
CA ILE A 228 -0.49 -14.20 -5.80
C ILE A 228 -0.83 -12.72 -5.99
N ASP A 229 -1.46 -12.40 -7.12
CA ASP A 229 -1.90 -11.05 -7.45
C ASP A 229 -3.33 -10.82 -6.94
N ALA A 230 -3.47 -10.00 -5.91
CA ALA A 230 -4.76 -9.66 -5.32
C ALA A 230 -5.47 -8.60 -6.17
N ARG A 231 -6.53 -9.00 -6.87
CA ARG A 231 -7.33 -8.11 -7.72
C ARG A 231 -8.72 -7.84 -7.16
N ARG A 232 -9.19 -6.62 -7.42
CA ARG A 232 -10.56 -6.15 -7.14
C ARG A 232 -11.04 -5.33 -8.34
N ASN A 233 -12.35 -5.14 -8.47
CA ASN A 233 -12.90 -4.24 -9.48
C ASN A 233 -12.16 -2.88 -9.46
N PRO A 234 -11.72 -2.34 -10.62
CA PRO A 234 -10.92 -1.12 -10.67
C PRO A 234 -11.57 0.08 -9.96
N MET A 235 -12.87 0.29 -10.16
CA MET A 235 -13.58 1.42 -9.56
C MET A 235 -13.64 1.28 -8.03
N ASP A 236 -13.92 0.08 -7.53
CA ASP A 236 -13.94 -0.18 -6.10
C ASP A 236 -12.55 0.01 -5.45
N CYS A 237 -11.51 -0.47 -6.12
CA CYS A 237 -10.14 -0.38 -5.64
C CYS A 237 -9.68 1.08 -5.60
N CYS A 238 -9.84 1.79 -6.73
CA CYS A 238 -9.46 3.19 -6.86
C CYS A 238 -10.24 4.07 -5.89
N PHE A 239 -11.58 3.95 -5.85
CA PHE A 239 -12.36 4.76 -4.92
C PHE A 239 -12.04 4.45 -3.46
N SER A 240 -11.79 3.17 -3.11
CA SER A 240 -11.34 2.83 -1.75
C SER A 240 -9.98 3.43 -1.40
N GLY A 241 -9.08 3.59 -2.37
CA GLY A 241 -7.81 4.29 -2.17
C GLY A 241 -8.04 5.80 -2.00
N TYR A 242 -8.83 6.39 -2.89
CA TYR A 242 -9.13 7.83 -2.91
C TYR A 242 -9.75 8.37 -1.62
N LYS A 243 -10.57 7.56 -0.93
CA LYS A 243 -11.21 7.93 0.34
C LYS A 243 -10.37 7.61 1.58
N GLN A 244 -9.18 7.03 1.42
CA GLN A 244 -8.29 6.65 2.51
C GLN A 244 -7.17 7.67 2.63
N LEU A 245 -6.97 8.21 3.84
CA LEU A 245 -5.74 8.92 4.16
C LEU A 245 -4.70 7.87 4.57
N PHE A 246 -3.65 7.72 3.76
CA PHE A 246 -2.53 6.82 4.04
C PHE A 246 -1.42 7.58 4.77
N GLY A 247 -0.63 6.86 5.58
CA GLY A 247 0.57 7.43 6.20
C GLY A 247 1.58 7.88 5.15
N GLU A 248 2.15 6.92 4.41
CA GLU A 248 3.16 7.15 3.38
C GLU A 248 3.05 6.15 2.22
N GLY A 249 3.66 6.46 1.07
CA GLY A 249 3.92 5.51 -0.02
C GLY A 249 2.75 5.23 -0.97
N GLN A 250 1.64 5.96 -0.81
CA GLN A 250 0.41 5.82 -1.61
C GLN A 250 -0.07 7.17 -2.18
N GLU A 251 0.88 8.02 -2.56
CA GLU A 251 0.65 9.42 -2.95
C GLU A 251 -0.24 9.56 -4.20
N PHE A 252 -0.21 8.56 -5.09
CA PHE A 252 -1.07 8.50 -6.28
C PHE A 252 -2.57 8.52 -5.94
N SER A 253 -2.94 8.12 -4.72
CA SER A 253 -4.34 8.01 -4.30
C SER A 253 -5.03 9.35 -4.12
N TYR A 254 -4.30 10.46 -3.96
CA TYR A 254 -4.86 11.77 -3.67
C TYR A 254 -5.38 12.53 -4.91
N SER A 255 -5.57 11.84 -6.02
CA SER A 255 -6.02 12.41 -7.30
C SER A 255 -6.70 11.33 -8.14
N LEU A 256 -7.93 11.60 -8.59
CA LEU A 256 -8.68 10.66 -9.44
C LEU A 256 -7.98 10.38 -10.77
N SER A 257 -7.26 11.37 -11.32
CA SER A 257 -6.47 11.19 -12.52
C SER A 257 -5.25 10.30 -12.26
N ASP A 258 -4.53 10.57 -11.16
CA ASP A 258 -3.27 9.87 -10.90
C ASP A 258 -3.51 8.42 -10.46
N ILE A 259 -4.57 8.15 -9.68
CA ILE A 259 -4.95 6.79 -9.31
C ILE A 259 -5.37 5.93 -10.51
N GLY A 260 -6.09 6.51 -11.48
CA GLY A 260 -6.46 5.82 -12.70
C GLY A 260 -5.24 5.48 -13.57
N ARG A 261 -4.30 6.42 -13.70
CA ARG A 261 -3.02 6.21 -14.39
C ARG A 261 -2.16 5.14 -13.70
N TYR A 262 -2.06 5.20 -12.38
CA TYR A 262 -1.37 4.20 -11.58
C TYR A 262 -1.97 2.81 -11.79
N TYR A 263 -3.30 2.69 -11.74
CA TYR A 263 -4.00 1.42 -11.97
C TYR A 263 -3.68 0.83 -13.35
N ASN A 264 -3.73 1.66 -14.40
CA ASN A 264 -3.40 1.22 -15.76
C ASN A 264 -1.95 0.75 -15.89
N ALA A 265 -1.01 1.47 -15.27
CA ALA A 265 0.41 1.11 -15.28
C ALA A 265 0.67 -0.21 -14.50
N TYR A 266 -0.01 -0.39 -13.37
CA TYR A 266 -0.02 -1.66 -12.61
C TYR A 266 -0.58 -2.81 -13.46
N GLU A 267 -1.75 -2.67 -14.07
CA GLU A 267 -2.34 -3.72 -14.92
C GLU A 267 -1.44 -4.09 -16.10
N LYS A 268 -0.82 -3.09 -16.73
CA LYS A 268 0.14 -3.29 -17.82
C LYS A 268 1.34 -4.12 -17.36
N LEU A 269 1.96 -3.75 -16.23
CA LEU A 269 3.08 -4.48 -15.65
C LEU A 269 2.68 -5.91 -15.25
N MET A 270 1.54 -6.10 -14.59
CA MET A 270 1.06 -7.42 -14.20
C MET A 270 0.73 -8.30 -15.41
N SER A 271 0.20 -7.71 -16.48
CA SER A 271 -0.04 -8.44 -17.73
C SER A 271 1.26 -8.94 -18.36
N HIS A 272 2.33 -8.15 -18.32
CA HIS A 272 3.67 -8.59 -18.76
C HIS A 272 4.17 -9.79 -17.96
N TRP A 273 3.95 -9.85 -16.64
CA TRP A 273 4.37 -11.01 -15.83
C TRP A 273 3.56 -12.28 -16.08
N HIS A 274 2.39 -12.18 -16.72
CA HIS A 274 1.57 -13.34 -17.09
C HIS A 274 1.92 -13.93 -18.45
N THR A 275 2.76 -13.29 -19.26
CA THR A 275 3.18 -13.79 -20.59
C THR A 275 4.44 -14.63 -20.50
#